data_AF-A0A3B8UYI1-F1
#
_entry.id   AF-A0A3B8UYI1-F1
#
_cell.length_a   1.000
_cell.length_b   1.000
_cell.length_c   1.000
_cell.angle_alpha   90.00
_cell.angle_beta   90.00
_cell.angle_gamma   90.00
#
_symmetry.space_group_name_H-M   'P 1'
#
loop_
_entity.id
_entity.type
_entity.pdbx_description
1 polymer ?
#
loop_
_entity_poly.entity_id
_entity_poly.type
_entity_poly.pdbx_seq_one_letter_code
_entity_poly.pdbx_strand_id
1 'polypeptide(L)'
;MLQRNGGTPTLWQDVLWSGWALGDPTGAMTEFETRSYAPEPGESRPHTRQWISSLAAWGRVDPTVTADTPHYAVFEKDGVRTRIAWNPGTERVTVTFSDGVSGCVPSGALMKIDVDSIDCEPADVPGDLDGDGAVGGSDLGLLIASWGVCGTPDCPGDLNGDGRVDGADLGLLFGHWTV
;
A
#
# COMPACT_ATOMS: atom_id res chain seq x y z
N MET A 1 -3.01 12.91 -31.77
CA MET A 1 -1.63 13.36 -32.06
C MET A 1 -1.11 12.90 -33.41
N LEU A 2 -1.21 11.60 -33.76
CA LEU A 2 -0.66 11.05 -35.00
C LEU A 2 -1.19 11.72 -36.29
N GLN A 3 -2.47 12.09 -36.31
CA GLN A 3 -3.07 12.74 -37.49
C GLN A 3 -2.62 14.19 -37.74
N ARG A 4 -2.05 14.89 -36.74
CA ARG A 4 -1.63 16.30 -36.89
C ARG A 4 -0.15 16.49 -37.21
N ASN A 5 0.69 15.49 -36.89
CA ASN A 5 2.16 15.56 -37.09
C ASN A 5 2.65 14.76 -38.32
N GLY A 6 1.77 14.12 -39.08
CA GLY A 6 2.16 13.45 -40.33
C GLY A 6 3.05 12.21 -40.15
N GLY A 7 3.11 11.63 -38.95
CA GLY A 7 3.95 10.47 -38.65
C GLY A 7 4.11 10.20 -37.15
N THR A 8 4.91 9.18 -36.80
CA THR A 8 5.20 8.86 -35.40
C THR A 8 6.09 9.93 -34.76
N PRO A 9 5.92 10.25 -33.47
CA PRO A 9 6.77 11.23 -32.81
C PRO A 9 8.26 10.87 -32.84
N THR A 10 9.11 11.89 -32.98
CA THR A 10 10.58 11.78 -33.00
C THR A 10 11.25 12.46 -31.81
N LEU A 11 10.49 13.19 -30.99
CA LEU A 11 10.96 13.86 -29.77
C LEU A 11 10.00 13.52 -28.62
N TRP A 12 10.54 13.41 -27.41
CA TRP A 12 9.80 13.12 -26.17
C TRP A 12 8.85 11.92 -26.31
N GLN A 13 9.32 10.87 -26.98
CA GLN A 13 8.49 9.73 -27.36
C GLN A 13 7.89 9.03 -26.14
N ASP A 14 8.68 8.88 -25.07
CA ASP A 14 8.27 8.40 -23.75
C ASP A 14 7.14 9.23 -23.13
N VAL A 15 7.28 10.55 -23.08
CA VAL A 15 6.23 11.44 -22.55
C VAL A 15 4.93 11.27 -23.33
N LEU A 16 5.03 11.17 -24.66
CA LEU A 16 3.88 11.02 -25.54
C LEU A 16 3.23 9.63 -25.41
N TRP A 17 4.02 8.57 -25.21
CA TRP A 17 3.50 7.23 -24.93
C TRP A 17 2.86 7.16 -23.55
N SER A 18 3.43 7.81 -22.53
CA SER A 18 2.82 7.92 -21.20
C SER A 18 1.47 8.63 -21.25
N GLY A 19 1.35 9.71 -22.02
CA GLY A 19 0.07 10.38 -22.26
C GLY A 19 -0.93 9.54 -23.06
N TRP A 20 -0.45 8.78 -24.05
CA TRP A 20 -1.29 7.86 -24.83
C TRP A 20 -1.81 6.69 -23.98
N ALA A 21 -1.01 6.18 -23.04
CA ALA A 21 -1.36 5.07 -22.17
C ALA A 21 -2.57 5.34 -21.28
N LEU A 22 -2.91 6.60 -21.00
CA LEU A 22 -4.16 6.98 -20.31
C LEU A 22 -5.41 6.55 -21.08
N GLY A 23 -5.28 6.38 -22.40
CA GLY A 23 -6.37 5.97 -23.30
C GLY A 23 -6.21 4.56 -23.88
N ASP A 24 -5.00 4.19 -24.25
CA ASP A 24 -4.66 2.91 -24.87
C ASP A 24 -3.25 2.47 -24.43
N PRO A 25 -3.14 1.82 -23.26
CA PRO A 25 -1.85 1.40 -22.72
C PRO A 25 -1.22 0.25 -23.52
N THR A 26 -2.01 -0.56 -24.22
CA THR A 26 -1.49 -1.66 -25.07
C THR A 26 -0.79 -1.12 -26.31
N GLY A 27 -1.40 -0.14 -26.99
CA GLY A 27 -0.76 0.56 -28.11
C GLY A 27 0.50 1.29 -27.68
N ALA A 28 0.46 1.99 -26.55
CA ALA A 28 1.62 2.67 -25.99
C ALA A 28 2.78 1.72 -25.66
N MET A 29 2.49 0.56 -25.02
CA MET A 29 3.53 -0.44 -24.70
C MET A 29 4.17 -1.02 -25.96
N THR A 30 3.37 -1.26 -27.00
CA THR A 30 3.87 -1.79 -28.28
C THR A 30 4.91 -0.84 -28.90
N GLU A 31 4.64 0.46 -28.94
CA GLU A 31 5.62 1.43 -29.45
C GLU A 31 6.84 1.57 -28.53
N PHE A 32 6.65 1.54 -27.20
CA PHE A 32 7.74 1.60 -26.22
C PHE A 32 8.74 0.43 -26.37
N GLU A 33 8.25 -0.79 -26.55
CA GLU A 33 9.10 -1.99 -26.63
C GLU A 33 9.78 -2.15 -28.00
N THR A 34 9.14 -1.68 -29.08
CA THR A 34 9.64 -1.91 -30.44
C THR A 34 10.61 -0.83 -30.93
N ARG A 35 10.62 0.35 -30.30
CA ARG A 35 11.42 1.48 -30.80
C ARG A 35 12.69 1.73 -30.00
N SER A 36 13.75 2.03 -30.73
CA SER A 36 14.89 2.73 -30.15
C SER A 36 14.55 4.20 -29.99
N TYR A 37 14.83 4.74 -28.80
CA TYR A 37 14.60 6.14 -28.46
C TYR A 37 15.54 6.56 -27.33
N ALA A 38 15.83 7.86 -27.27
CA ALA A 38 16.51 8.49 -26.14
C ALA A 38 15.45 9.08 -25.20
N PRO A 39 15.50 8.79 -23.88
CA PRO A 39 14.57 9.38 -22.93
C PRO A 39 14.61 10.90 -22.92
N GLU A 40 13.46 11.51 -22.61
CA GLU A 40 13.40 12.93 -22.26
C GLU A 40 14.30 13.20 -21.02
N PRO A 41 15.00 14.34 -20.93
CA PRO A 41 15.97 14.61 -19.86
C PRO A 41 15.48 14.47 -18.41
N GLY A 42 14.18 14.62 -18.14
CA GLY A 42 13.55 14.42 -16.83
C GLY A 42 12.91 13.04 -16.65
N GLU A 43 13.08 12.14 -17.63
CA GLU A 43 12.38 10.87 -17.73
C GLU A 43 13.36 9.68 -17.73
N SER A 44 12.86 8.47 -17.46
CA SER A 44 13.67 7.26 -17.50
C SER A 44 12.90 6.09 -18.11
N ARG A 45 13.59 5.23 -18.85
CA ARG A 45 12.99 4.00 -19.41
C ARG A 45 12.25 3.17 -18.34
N PRO A 46 12.79 2.95 -17.12
CA PRO A 46 12.07 2.22 -16.08
C PRO A 46 10.78 2.91 -15.64
N HIS A 47 10.78 4.22 -15.44
CA HIS A 47 9.58 4.97 -15.05
C HIS A 47 8.52 4.92 -16.16
N THR A 48 8.89 5.22 -17.41
CA THR A 48 7.98 5.11 -18.57
C THR A 48 7.36 3.70 -18.67
N ARG A 49 8.17 2.64 -18.52
CA ARG A 49 7.66 1.26 -18.55
C ARG A 49 6.70 0.98 -17.40
N GLN A 50 7.06 1.40 -16.19
CA GLN A 50 6.25 1.17 -14.99
C GLN A 50 4.89 1.88 -15.12
N TRP A 51 4.88 3.12 -15.61
CA TRP A 51 3.67 3.90 -15.86
C TRP A 51 2.73 3.20 -16.83
N ILE A 52 3.22 2.86 -18.02
CA ILE A 52 2.41 2.21 -19.06
C ILE A 52 1.91 0.83 -18.58
N SER A 53 2.75 0.06 -17.88
CA SER A 53 2.37 -1.26 -17.35
C SER A 53 1.27 -1.16 -16.30
N SER A 54 1.31 -0.13 -15.45
CA SER A 54 0.30 0.09 -14.41
C SER A 54 -1.06 0.41 -15.01
N LEU A 55 -1.10 1.29 -16.02
CA LEU A 55 -2.34 1.60 -16.75
C LEU A 55 -2.85 0.41 -17.58
N ALA A 56 -1.94 -0.41 -18.13
CA ALA A 56 -2.32 -1.66 -18.79
C ALA A 56 -2.98 -2.65 -17.82
N ALA A 57 -2.48 -2.73 -16.58
CA ALA A 57 -2.99 -3.61 -15.55
C ALA A 57 -4.32 -3.13 -14.96
N TRP A 58 -4.41 -1.85 -14.58
CA TRP A 58 -5.51 -1.30 -13.77
C TRP A 58 -6.56 -0.54 -14.58
N GLY A 59 -6.27 -0.19 -15.83
CA GLY A 59 -7.19 0.50 -16.72
C GLY A 59 -7.18 2.02 -16.57
N ARG A 60 -8.35 2.63 -16.79
CA ARG A 60 -8.50 4.10 -16.85
C ARG A 60 -8.67 4.67 -15.46
N VAL A 61 -8.20 5.89 -15.25
CA VAL A 61 -8.53 6.66 -14.05
C VAL A 61 -10.06 6.79 -13.95
N ASP A 62 -10.63 6.42 -12.80
CA ASP A 62 -12.04 6.61 -12.46
C ASP A 62 -12.17 7.81 -11.50
N PRO A 63 -12.51 9.02 -12.00
CA PRO A 63 -12.63 10.21 -11.16
C PRO A 63 -13.96 10.27 -10.39
N THR A 64 -14.86 9.30 -10.58
CA THR A 64 -16.19 9.31 -9.94
C THR A 64 -16.16 8.81 -8.50
N VAL A 65 -15.08 8.14 -8.09
CA VAL A 65 -14.85 7.66 -6.74
C VAL A 65 -13.79 8.52 -6.06
N THR A 66 -14.17 9.23 -5.00
CA THR A 66 -13.26 9.96 -4.12
C THR A 66 -12.89 9.16 -2.86
N ALA A 67 -11.90 9.62 -2.11
CA ALA A 67 -11.54 9.11 -0.78
C ALA A 67 -11.41 10.24 0.25
N ASP A 68 -11.42 9.89 1.53
CA ASP A 68 -11.20 10.79 2.68
C ASP A 68 -9.71 11.11 2.96
N THR A 69 -8.81 10.69 2.07
CA THR A 69 -7.39 11.08 2.05
C THR A 69 -7.07 11.83 0.76
N PRO A 70 -6.13 12.80 0.75
CA PRO A 70 -5.67 13.44 -0.49
C PRO A 70 -4.74 12.54 -1.33
N HIS A 71 -4.14 11.50 -0.75
CA HIS A 71 -3.13 10.66 -1.41
C HIS A 71 -3.75 9.35 -1.92
N TYR A 72 -4.57 9.44 -2.97
CA TYR A 72 -5.22 8.27 -3.57
C TYR A 72 -5.33 8.37 -5.09
N ALA A 73 -5.59 7.22 -5.71
CA ALA A 73 -6.04 7.11 -7.08
C ALA A 73 -7.00 5.92 -7.23
N VAL A 74 -7.97 6.05 -8.13
CA VAL A 74 -8.87 4.95 -8.48
C VAL A 74 -8.79 4.71 -9.98
N PHE A 75 -8.70 3.44 -10.35
CA PHE A 75 -8.67 2.98 -11.73
C PHE A 75 -9.78 1.96 -11.96
N GLU A 76 -10.27 1.84 -13.18
CA GLU A 76 -11.28 0.88 -13.59
C GLU A 76 -10.88 0.16 -14.87
N LYS A 77 -11.09 -1.16 -14.86
CA LYS A 77 -10.92 -2.03 -16.02
C LYS A 77 -11.96 -3.15 -15.98
N ASP A 78 -12.70 -3.30 -17.07
CA ASP A 78 -13.65 -4.40 -17.30
C ASP A 78 -14.67 -4.61 -16.15
N GLY A 79 -15.12 -3.52 -15.53
CA GLY A 79 -16.05 -3.49 -14.41
C GLY A 79 -15.38 -3.61 -13.03
N VAL A 80 -14.06 -3.77 -12.97
CA VAL A 80 -13.29 -3.95 -11.72
C VAL A 80 -12.54 -2.67 -11.39
N ARG A 81 -12.79 -2.14 -10.18
CA ARG A 81 -12.07 -0.96 -9.66
C ARG A 81 -10.85 -1.36 -8.84
N THR A 82 -9.71 -0.72 -9.12
CA THR A 82 -8.49 -0.74 -8.32
C THR A 82 -8.38 0.57 -7.56
N ARG A 83 -8.37 0.51 -6.23
CA ARG A 83 -8.22 1.69 -5.35
C ARG A 83 -6.83 1.65 -4.75
N ILE A 84 -6.11 2.76 -4.80
CA ILE A 84 -4.76 2.86 -4.25
C ILE A 84 -4.73 4.06 -3.33
N ALA A 85 -4.15 3.89 -2.15
CA ALA A 85 -3.91 4.99 -1.22
C ALA A 85 -2.48 4.91 -0.65
N TRP A 86 -1.89 6.07 -0.39
CA TRP A 86 -0.61 6.20 0.28
C TRP A 86 -0.79 6.94 1.60
N ASN A 87 -0.21 6.40 2.67
CA ASN A 87 -0.21 7.04 3.97
C ASN A 87 1.18 7.62 4.28
N PRO A 88 1.37 8.95 4.21
CA PRO A 88 2.62 9.59 4.60
C PRO A 88 2.77 9.81 6.11
N GLY A 89 1.72 9.51 6.88
CA GLY A 89 1.71 9.67 8.34
C GLY A 89 2.59 8.65 9.04
N THR A 90 2.76 8.86 10.34
CA THR A 90 3.54 7.99 11.24
C THR A 90 2.70 6.90 11.90
N GLU A 91 1.38 6.99 11.79
CA GLU A 91 0.41 6.02 12.30
C GLU A 91 -0.38 5.43 11.12
N ARG A 92 -0.89 4.21 11.28
CA ARG A 92 -1.83 3.60 10.31
C ARG A 92 -3.09 4.46 10.19
N VAL A 93 -3.72 4.44 9.02
CA VAL A 93 -4.99 5.15 8.79
C VAL A 93 -5.98 4.26 8.07
N THR A 94 -7.25 4.35 8.47
CA THR A 94 -8.36 3.85 7.66
C THR A 94 -8.63 4.86 6.54
N VAL A 95 -8.57 4.41 5.29
CA VAL A 95 -9.00 5.20 4.14
C VAL A 95 -10.36 4.70 3.69
N THR A 96 -11.33 5.60 3.55
CA THR A 96 -12.69 5.31 3.08
C THR A 96 -12.96 5.97 1.74
N PHE A 97 -13.39 5.16 0.77
CA PHE A 97 -13.81 5.62 -0.54
C PHE A 97 -15.32 5.89 -0.57
N SER A 98 -15.71 6.85 -1.40
CA SER A 98 -17.11 7.27 -1.61
C SER A 98 -18.05 6.17 -2.13
N ASP A 99 -17.49 5.08 -2.67
CA ASP A 99 -18.26 3.88 -3.06
C ASP A 99 -18.40 2.85 -1.94
N GLY A 100 -18.02 3.21 -0.70
CA GLY A 100 -18.22 2.44 0.53
C GLY A 100 -17.11 1.44 0.85
N VAL A 101 -16.09 1.32 -0.01
CA VAL A 101 -14.92 0.47 0.27
C VAL A 101 -13.96 1.22 1.20
N SER A 102 -13.47 0.54 2.23
CA SER A 102 -12.44 1.07 3.12
C SER A 102 -11.28 0.10 3.26
N GLY A 103 -10.10 0.62 3.62
CA GLY A 103 -9.00 -0.23 4.01
C GLY A 103 -7.94 0.44 4.86
N CYS A 104 -7.21 -0.37 5.63
CA CYS A 104 -6.08 0.06 6.44
C CYS A 104 -4.87 0.34 5.54
N VAL A 105 -4.24 1.51 5.72
CA VAL A 105 -2.97 1.86 5.09
C VAL A 105 -1.94 2.12 6.20
N PRO A 106 -0.94 1.24 6.39
CA PRO A 106 0.12 1.43 7.37
C PRO A 106 0.88 2.73 7.16
N SER A 107 1.49 3.21 8.23
CA SER A 107 2.44 4.32 8.22
C SER A 107 3.50 4.15 7.12
N GLY A 108 3.70 5.18 6.31
CA GLY A 108 4.65 5.20 5.20
C GLY A 108 4.32 4.28 4.00
N ALA A 109 3.21 3.56 4.00
CA ALA A 109 2.91 2.53 3.00
C ALA A 109 2.01 3.02 1.86
N LEU A 110 2.23 2.47 0.66
CA LEU A 110 1.31 2.52 -0.48
C LEU A 110 0.57 1.18 -0.55
N MET A 111 -0.76 1.20 -0.55
CA MET A 111 -1.57 -0.01 -0.62
C MET A 111 -2.63 0.06 -1.69
N LYS A 112 -2.87 -1.10 -2.32
CA LYS A 112 -4.10 -1.39 -3.06
C LYS A 112 -5.17 -1.82 -2.06
N ILE A 113 -6.32 -1.17 -2.09
CA ILE A 113 -7.44 -1.40 -1.17
C ILE A 113 -8.56 -2.12 -1.92
N ASP A 114 -8.90 -3.31 -1.44
CA ASP A 114 -10.01 -4.14 -1.92
C ASP A 114 -11.00 -4.36 -0.76
N VAL A 115 -12.18 -4.91 -1.04
CA VAL A 115 -13.31 -4.98 -0.08
C VAL A 115 -13.02 -5.78 1.20
N ASP A 116 -11.92 -6.54 1.22
CA ASP A 116 -11.54 -7.45 2.30
C ASP A 116 -10.44 -6.89 3.24
N SER A 117 -9.96 -5.65 3.04
CA SER A 117 -8.83 -5.07 3.82
C SER A 117 -9.26 -4.22 5.02
N ILE A 118 -10.24 -4.67 5.80
CA ILE A 118 -10.94 -3.81 6.78
C ILE A 118 -10.19 -3.62 8.10
N ASP A 119 -9.26 -4.51 8.47
CA ASP A 119 -8.69 -4.47 9.81
C ASP A 119 -7.65 -3.35 9.96
N CYS A 120 -8.14 -2.22 10.46
CA CYS A 120 -7.34 -1.08 10.91
C CYS A 120 -6.92 -1.19 12.37
N GLU A 121 -7.40 -2.22 13.05
CA GLU A 121 -6.81 -2.66 14.30
C GLU A 121 -5.34 -3.08 14.01
N PRO A 122 -4.41 -2.91 14.96
CA PRO A 122 -3.21 -3.75 14.98
C PRO A 122 -3.62 -5.17 14.61
N ALA A 123 -3.00 -5.74 13.56
CA ALA A 123 -2.98 -7.18 13.47
C ALA A 123 -2.52 -7.65 14.85
N ASP A 124 -3.12 -8.70 15.41
CA ASP A 124 -2.62 -9.32 16.64
C ASP A 124 -1.17 -9.77 16.37
N VAL A 125 -0.20 -8.86 16.50
CA VAL A 125 1.22 -9.15 16.42
C VAL A 125 1.51 -9.75 17.78
N PRO A 126 1.89 -11.03 17.87
CA PRO A 126 2.17 -11.63 19.16
C PRO A 126 3.27 -10.81 19.86
N GLY A 127 2.94 -10.21 21.00
CA GLY A 127 3.84 -9.33 21.75
C GLY A 127 3.69 -7.83 21.53
N ASP A 128 2.81 -7.36 20.64
CA ASP A 128 2.38 -5.94 20.56
C ASP A 128 1.27 -5.73 21.59
N LEU A 129 1.68 -5.30 22.78
CA LEU A 129 0.83 -5.20 23.96
C LEU A 129 0.15 -3.83 24.07
N ASP A 130 0.68 -2.80 23.42
CA ASP A 130 0.08 -1.46 23.39
C ASP A 130 -0.74 -1.16 22.12
N GLY A 131 -0.65 -2.03 21.11
CA GLY A 131 -1.42 -1.98 19.87
C GLY A 131 -0.88 -1.00 18.84
N ASP A 132 0.38 -0.54 18.97
CA ASP A 132 0.96 0.44 18.06
C ASP A 132 1.39 -0.16 16.70
N GLY A 133 1.42 -1.49 16.58
CA GLY A 133 1.82 -2.25 15.39
C GLY A 133 3.28 -2.67 15.35
N ALA A 134 4.06 -2.39 16.40
CA ALA A 134 5.43 -2.82 16.58
C ALA A 134 5.56 -3.60 17.89
N VAL A 135 6.63 -4.38 18.00
CA VAL A 135 7.05 -4.97 19.29
C VAL A 135 8.35 -4.33 19.69
N GLY A 136 8.33 -3.60 20.81
CA GLY A 136 9.45 -2.79 21.26
C GLY A 136 9.47 -2.53 22.77
N GLY A 137 10.13 -1.42 23.13
CA GLY A 137 10.35 -1.05 24.54
C GLY A 137 9.06 -0.73 25.29
N SER A 138 8.03 -0.23 24.61
CA SER A 138 6.72 0.03 25.20
C SER A 138 6.03 -1.28 25.61
N ASP A 139 6.03 -2.27 24.72
CA ASP A 139 5.48 -3.61 24.97
C ASP A 139 6.25 -4.35 26.06
N LEU A 140 7.57 -4.24 26.05
CA LEU A 140 8.41 -4.78 27.12
C LEU A 140 8.01 -4.20 28.49
N GLY A 141 7.75 -2.88 28.52
CA GLY A 141 7.27 -2.20 29.73
C GLY A 141 5.93 -2.76 30.22
N LEU A 142 4.99 -3.01 29.30
CA LEU A 142 3.68 -3.61 29.62
C LEU A 142 3.81 -5.06 30.08
N LEU A 143 4.64 -5.87 29.42
CA LEU A 143 4.87 -7.27 29.78
C LEU A 143 5.45 -7.35 31.21
N ILE A 144 6.48 -6.55 31.51
CA ILE A 144 7.08 -6.49 32.85
C ILE A 144 6.09 -5.95 33.89
N ALA A 145 5.23 -4.99 33.56
CA ALA A 145 4.21 -4.48 34.48
C ALA A 145 3.17 -5.55 34.86
N SER A 146 2.94 -6.53 33.98
CA SER A 146 2.00 -7.65 34.19
C SER A 146 2.65 -8.92 34.73
N TRP A 147 3.94 -8.88 35.12
CA TRP A 147 4.70 -10.07 35.52
C TRP A 147 4.07 -10.82 36.70
N GLY A 148 3.84 -12.13 36.54
CA GLY A 148 3.26 -12.98 37.56
C GLY A 148 2.05 -13.79 37.07
N VAL A 149 1.16 -14.16 37.99
CA VAL A 149 -0.02 -14.97 37.67
C VAL A 149 -1.10 -14.08 37.08
N CYS A 150 -1.74 -14.52 36.01
CA CYS A 150 -2.87 -13.82 35.43
C CYS A 150 -4.06 -13.80 36.41
N GLY A 151 -4.49 -12.60 36.81
CA GLY A 151 -5.63 -12.39 37.71
C GLY A 151 -6.98 -12.39 36.99
N THR A 152 -6.96 -12.28 35.66
CA THR A 152 -8.12 -12.20 34.76
C THR A 152 -7.92 -13.15 33.58
N PRO A 153 -9.00 -13.61 32.92
CA PRO A 153 -8.90 -14.36 31.67
C PRO A 153 -8.23 -13.55 30.55
N ASP A 154 -8.43 -12.22 30.53
CA ASP A 154 -7.66 -11.32 29.68
C ASP A 154 -6.33 -11.01 30.36
N CYS A 155 -5.26 -11.62 29.85
CA CYS A 155 -3.89 -11.43 30.31
C CYS A 155 -3.00 -11.16 29.10
N PRO A 156 -2.95 -9.90 28.61
CA PRO A 156 -2.27 -9.60 27.34
C PRO A 156 -0.80 -10.02 27.32
N GLY A 157 -0.12 -10.00 28.46
CA GLY A 157 1.28 -10.42 28.58
C GLY A 157 1.52 -11.93 28.59
N ASP A 158 0.48 -12.78 28.69
CA ASP A 158 0.60 -14.24 28.63
C ASP A 158 0.53 -14.68 27.16
N LEU A 159 1.68 -14.58 26.49
CA LEU A 159 1.82 -14.80 25.05
C LEU A 159 1.77 -16.29 24.68
N ASN A 160 2.03 -17.18 25.65
CA ASN A 160 2.00 -18.63 25.43
C ASN A 160 0.70 -19.32 25.93
N GLY A 161 -0.12 -18.61 26.70
CA GLY A 161 -1.44 -19.04 27.16
C GLY A 161 -1.43 -20.00 28.35
N ASP A 162 -0.38 -20.00 29.19
CA ASP A 162 -0.26 -20.90 30.35
C ASP A 162 -0.83 -20.35 31.66
N GLY A 163 -1.38 -19.13 31.62
CA GLY A 163 -1.96 -18.41 32.74
C GLY A 163 -0.95 -17.64 33.58
N ARG A 164 0.27 -17.41 33.09
CA ARG A 164 1.31 -16.62 33.74
C ARG A 164 2.04 -15.74 32.73
N VAL A 165 2.53 -14.60 33.21
CA VAL A 165 3.49 -13.74 32.48
C VAL A 165 4.86 -13.96 33.09
N ASP A 166 5.73 -14.66 32.38
CA ASP A 166 7.09 -14.95 32.84
C ASP A 166 8.15 -14.92 31.73
N GLY A 167 9.29 -15.58 31.97
CA GLY A 167 10.41 -15.61 31.03
C GLY A 167 10.09 -16.28 29.70
N ALA A 168 9.08 -17.16 29.65
CA ALA A 168 8.61 -17.76 28.40
C ALA A 168 7.95 -16.71 27.50
N ASP A 169 7.10 -15.84 28.07
CA ASP A 169 6.42 -14.77 27.34
C ASP A 169 7.40 -13.67 26.94
N LEU A 170 8.34 -13.33 27.82
CA LEU A 170 9.43 -12.42 27.46
C LEU A 170 10.24 -12.95 26.27
N GLY A 171 10.48 -14.27 26.22
CA GLY A 171 11.15 -14.93 25.10
C GLY A 171 10.35 -14.82 23.80
N LEU A 172 9.02 -14.95 23.87
CA LEU A 172 8.13 -14.75 22.72
C LEU A 172 8.12 -13.29 22.26
N LEU A 173 8.02 -12.33 23.18
CA LEU A 173 8.07 -10.90 22.87
C LEU A 173 9.35 -10.53 22.12
N PHE A 174 10.52 -11.01 22.58
CA PHE A 174 11.77 -10.81 21.85
C PHE A 174 11.84 -11.55 20.51
N GLY A 175 11.11 -12.66 20.35
CA GLY A 175 10.97 -13.35 19.08
C GLY A 175 10.24 -12.52 18.01
N HIS A 176 9.42 -11.56 18.44
CA HIS A 176 8.64 -10.68 17.59
C HIS A 176 9.16 -9.23 17.54
N TRP A 177 10.31 -8.93 18.13
CA TRP A 177 10.87 -7.57 18.23
C TRP A 177 11.12 -6.90 16.87
N THR A 178 10.62 -5.68 16.66
CA THR A 178 10.67 -4.98 15.35
C THR A 178 11.32 -3.59 15.35
N VAL A 179 11.64 -2.99 16.50
CA VAL A 179 12.14 -1.58 16.59
C VAL A 179 13.41 -1.39 17.42
#